data_AF-A0A9D7NJB2-F1
#
_entry.id   AF-A0A9D7NJB2-F1
#
_cell.length_a   1.000
_cell.length_b   1.000
_cell.length_c   1.000
_cell.angle_alpha   90.00
_cell.angle_beta   90.00
_cell.angle_gamma   90.00
#
_symmetry.space_group_name_H-M   'P 1'
#
loop_
_entity.id
_entity.type
_entity.pdbx_description
1 polymer ?
#
loop_
_entity_poly.entity_id
_entity_poly.type
_entity_poly.pdbx_seq_one_letter_code
_entity_poly.pdbx_strand_id
1 'polypeptide(L)'
;MKWAYSIQHKTTASILLAIVLALVMLNNMVERNQIKRLDKSVSSMYEDRLLAESYLFQMYERLHQKNDFFEASVYRGKSLNEEFDFEQHNQEIKEIVEKYEKTWLTPKETTIFKRLKTVLSSMFAIDAQVLNGQQKEIEQAHLIKTSASTTDEAFALLSKLSIIQTAEGSIIRSQSKKILLVNISSSQFEMAILVIIALLIQILVFASKSLQLPKPSNRSHLN
;
A
#
# COMPACT_ATOMS: atom_id res chain seq x y z
N MET A 1 -29.74 -41.56 -45.68
CA MET A 1 -28.45 -41.17 -45.03
C MET A 1 -28.72 -40.26 -43.82
N LYS A 2 -29.08 -40.80 -42.64
CA LYS A 2 -29.62 -40.00 -41.52
C LYS A 2 -29.03 -40.30 -40.12
N TRP A 3 -27.80 -40.83 -40.02
CA TRP A 3 -27.20 -41.15 -38.70
C TRP A 3 -25.93 -40.39 -38.32
N ALA A 4 -25.30 -39.65 -39.24
CA ALA A 4 -24.12 -38.82 -38.89
C ALA A 4 -24.46 -37.57 -38.04
N TYR A 5 -25.71 -37.11 -38.05
CA TYR A 5 -26.15 -35.89 -37.35
C TYR A 5 -26.46 -36.08 -35.85
N SER A 6 -26.53 -37.30 -35.33
CA SER A 6 -26.89 -37.50 -33.90
C SER A 6 -25.68 -37.48 -32.95
N ILE A 7 -24.48 -37.75 -33.47
CA ILE A 7 -23.24 -37.88 -32.68
C ILE A 7 -22.39 -36.59 -32.76
N GLN A 8 -22.40 -35.86 -33.88
CA GLN A 8 -21.56 -34.66 -34.08
C GLN A 8 -21.92 -33.49 -33.16
N HIS A 9 -23.20 -33.29 -32.81
CA HIS A 9 -23.61 -32.16 -31.97
C HIS A 9 -23.24 -32.34 -30.48
N LYS A 10 -23.18 -33.59 -29.98
CA LYS A 10 -22.84 -33.88 -28.57
C LYS A 10 -21.35 -33.68 -28.28
N THR A 11 -20.48 -34.11 -29.18
CA THR A 11 -19.02 -33.90 -29.06
C THR A 11 -18.65 -32.43 -29.23
N THR A 12 -19.26 -31.74 -30.20
CA THR A 12 -19.07 -30.30 -30.39
C THR A 12 -19.48 -29.50 -29.16
N ALA A 13 -20.64 -29.81 -28.55
CA ALA A 13 -21.08 -29.17 -27.30
C ALA A 13 -20.11 -29.45 -26.13
N SER A 14 -19.59 -30.67 -26.02
CA SER A 14 -18.63 -31.04 -24.97
C SER A 14 -17.29 -30.31 -25.11
N ILE A 15 -16.78 -30.17 -26.34
CA ILE A 15 -15.57 -29.39 -26.63
C ILE A 15 -15.79 -27.91 -26.29
N LEU A 16 -16.94 -27.36 -26.66
CA LEU A 16 -17.28 -25.96 -26.39
C LEU A 16 -17.36 -25.70 -24.87
N LEU A 17 -17.96 -26.61 -24.11
CA LEU A 17 -17.98 -26.56 -22.64
C LEU A 17 -16.57 -26.65 -22.04
N ALA A 18 -15.73 -27.55 -22.55
CA ALA A 18 -14.35 -27.71 -22.07
C ALA A 18 -13.51 -26.43 -22.32
N ILE A 19 -13.65 -25.80 -23.49
CA ILE A 19 -12.99 -24.53 -23.80
C ILE A 19 -13.38 -23.46 -22.78
N VAL A 20 -14.66 -23.35 -22.45
CA VAL A 20 -15.08 -22.29 -21.54
C VAL A 20 -14.66 -22.59 -20.10
N LEU A 21 -14.73 -23.83 -19.66
CA LEU A 21 -14.14 -24.24 -18.38
C LEU A 21 -12.65 -23.86 -18.29
N ALA A 22 -11.90 -24.09 -19.37
CA ALA A 22 -10.50 -23.67 -19.45
C ALA A 22 -10.35 -22.14 -19.36
N LEU A 23 -11.19 -21.36 -20.05
CA LEU A 23 -11.18 -19.89 -19.97
C LEU A 23 -11.50 -19.36 -18.57
N VAL A 24 -12.51 -19.93 -17.92
CA VAL A 24 -12.88 -19.63 -16.53
C VAL A 24 -11.72 -19.93 -15.59
N MET A 25 -11.08 -21.09 -15.75
CA MET A 25 -9.93 -21.48 -14.93
C MET A 25 -8.73 -20.56 -15.14
N LEU A 26 -8.45 -20.16 -16.39
CA LEU A 26 -7.40 -19.19 -16.71
C LEU A 26 -7.70 -17.81 -16.10
N ASN A 27 -8.94 -17.33 -16.19
CA ASN A 27 -9.36 -16.09 -15.54
C ASN A 27 -9.18 -16.17 -14.02
N ASN A 28 -9.59 -17.26 -13.38
CA ASN A 28 -9.39 -17.46 -11.94
C ASN A 28 -7.90 -17.37 -11.55
N MET A 29 -7.00 -17.94 -12.36
CA MET A 29 -5.56 -17.82 -12.13
C MET A 29 -5.07 -16.36 -12.25
N VAL A 30 -5.56 -15.62 -13.24
CA VAL A 30 -5.24 -14.19 -13.41
C VAL A 30 -5.75 -13.35 -12.24
N GLU A 31 -6.99 -13.58 -11.79
CA GLU A 31 -7.61 -12.89 -10.67
C GLU A 31 -6.83 -13.14 -9.36
N ARG A 32 -6.42 -14.38 -9.11
CA ARG A 32 -5.55 -14.71 -7.96
C ARG A 32 -4.25 -13.92 -7.97
N ASN A 33 -3.63 -13.74 -9.13
CA ASN A 33 -2.43 -12.93 -9.26
C ASN A 33 -2.70 -11.44 -9.02
N GLN A 34 -3.84 -10.92 -9.47
CA GLN A 34 -4.26 -9.55 -9.20
C GLN A 34 -4.51 -9.31 -7.70
N ILE A 35 -5.15 -10.25 -7.01
CA ILE A 35 -5.36 -10.19 -5.55
C ILE A 35 -4.01 -10.16 -4.81
N LYS A 36 -3.04 -11.00 -5.20
CA LYS A 36 -1.68 -10.96 -4.62
C LYS A 36 -0.98 -9.62 -4.84
N ARG A 37 -1.22 -8.96 -5.97
CA ARG A 37 -0.66 -7.62 -6.22
C ARG A 37 -1.32 -6.56 -5.35
N LEU A 38 -2.63 -6.67 -5.14
CA LEU A 38 -3.36 -5.78 -4.25
C LEU A 38 -2.90 -5.93 -2.80
N ASP A 39 -2.69 -7.17 -2.34
CA ASP A 39 -2.14 -7.48 -1.01
C ASP A 39 -0.78 -6.80 -0.80
N LYS A 40 0.16 -6.95 -1.75
CA LYS A 40 1.45 -6.24 -1.72
C LYS A 40 1.30 -4.72 -1.67
N SER A 41 0.35 -4.16 -2.42
CA SER A 41 0.09 -2.71 -2.38
C SER A 41 -0.42 -2.26 -1.00
N VAL A 42 -1.28 -3.04 -0.35
CA VAL A 42 -1.76 -2.76 1.01
C VAL A 42 -0.62 -2.88 2.02
N SER A 43 0.20 -3.94 1.95
CA SER A 43 1.38 -4.11 2.79
C SER A 43 2.35 -2.94 2.65
N SER A 44 2.73 -2.54 1.43
CA SER A 44 3.64 -1.41 1.23
C SER A 44 3.01 -0.07 1.69
N MET A 45 1.70 0.12 1.53
CA MET A 45 1.02 1.30 2.07
C MET A 45 1.12 1.36 3.60
N TYR A 46 1.03 0.23 4.29
CA TYR A 46 1.16 0.17 5.74
C TYR A 46 2.63 0.25 6.19
N GLU A 47 3.45 -0.70 5.76
CA GLU A 47 4.83 -0.91 6.22
C GLU A 47 5.78 0.22 5.76
N ASP A 48 5.65 0.69 4.52
CA ASP A 48 6.61 1.66 3.95
C ASP A 48 6.10 3.10 3.95
N ARG A 49 4.79 3.33 3.93
CA ARG A 49 4.23 4.70 3.83
C ARG A 49 3.63 5.19 5.14
N LEU A 50 2.75 4.40 5.76
CA LEU A 50 2.07 4.81 6.99
C LEU A 50 3.03 4.80 8.18
N LEU A 51 3.84 3.75 8.36
CA LEU A 51 4.84 3.71 9.42
C LEU A 51 5.92 4.78 9.21
N ALA A 52 6.38 4.97 7.97
CA ALA A 52 7.34 6.02 7.64
C ALA A 52 6.81 7.41 8.00
N GLU A 53 5.56 7.73 7.63
CA GLU A 53 4.91 8.99 8.00
C GLU A 53 4.76 9.13 9.51
N SER A 54 4.42 8.04 10.22
CA SER A 54 4.36 8.05 11.69
C SER A 54 5.72 8.38 12.32
N TYR A 55 6.83 7.88 11.78
CA TYR A 55 8.16 8.25 12.28
C TYR A 55 8.52 9.70 11.97
N LEU A 56 8.15 10.22 10.78
CA LEU A 56 8.33 11.65 10.46
C LEU A 56 7.55 12.54 11.43
N PHE A 57 6.31 12.15 11.74
CA PHE A 57 5.48 12.87 12.70
C PHE A 57 6.05 12.81 14.12
N GLN A 58 6.53 11.66 14.58
CA GLN A 58 7.19 11.55 15.89
C GLN A 58 8.45 12.43 15.97
N MET A 59 9.28 12.48 14.90
CA MET A 59 10.41 13.41 14.84
C MET A 59 9.95 14.87 14.90
N TYR A 60 8.87 15.22 14.19
CA TYR A 60 8.29 16.56 14.24
C TYR A 60 7.85 16.93 15.66
N GLU A 61 7.10 16.06 16.35
CA GLU A 61 6.63 16.31 17.72
C GLU A 61 7.79 16.49 18.69
N ARG A 62 8.83 15.66 18.59
CA ARG A 62 10.02 15.77 19.45
C ARG A 62 10.76 17.07 19.20
N LEU A 63 11.04 17.42 17.94
CA LEU A 63 11.68 18.70 17.62
C LEU A 63 10.84 19.91 18.06
N HIS A 64 9.51 19.83 17.95
CA HIS A 64 8.60 20.86 18.44
C HIS A 64 8.66 21.01 19.96
N GLN A 65 8.60 19.90 20.71
CA GLN A 65 8.74 19.91 22.17
C GLN A 65 10.05 20.55 22.61
N LYS A 66 11.16 20.23 21.92
CA LYS A 66 12.46 20.86 22.20
C LYS A 66 12.43 22.35 21.89
N ASN A 67 11.85 22.76 20.75
CA ASN A 67 11.77 24.16 20.37
C ASN A 67 10.94 24.99 21.39
N ASP A 68 9.80 24.46 21.84
CA ASP A 68 8.97 25.11 22.86
C ASP A 68 9.72 25.29 24.17
N PHE A 69 10.49 24.28 24.60
CA PHE A 69 11.31 24.37 25.79
C PHE A 69 12.44 25.40 25.63
N PHE A 70 13.11 25.40 24.48
CA PHE A 70 14.18 26.34 24.17
C PHE A 70 13.66 27.79 24.17
N GLU A 71 12.55 28.07 23.48
CA GLU A 71 11.91 29.39 23.50
C GLU A 71 11.49 29.78 24.93
N ALA A 72 10.89 28.86 25.69
CA ALA A 72 10.51 29.11 27.07
C ALA A 72 11.72 29.51 27.94
N SER A 73 12.87 28.87 27.76
CA SER A 73 14.09 29.17 28.51
C SER A 73 14.67 30.53 28.16
N VAL A 74 14.73 30.88 26.87
CA VAL A 74 15.28 32.14 26.36
C VAL A 74 14.42 33.33 26.80
N TYR A 75 13.10 33.20 26.73
CA TYR A 75 12.19 34.31 27.06
C TYR A 75 11.87 34.43 28.56
N ARG A 76 11.91 33.34 29.33
CA ARG A 76 11.49 33.34 30.75
C ARG A 76 12.64 33.18 31.74
N GLY A 77 13.90 33.12 31.26
CA GLY A 77 15.07 32.98 32.13
C GLY A 77 15.10 31.68 32.93
N LYS A 78 14.42 30.63 32.44
CA LYS A 78 14.45 29.30 33.06
C LYS A 78 15.79 28.61 32.78
N SER A 79 16.38 27.98 33.80
CA SER A 79 17.59 27.17 33.64
C SER A 79 17.33 25.99 32.71
N LEU A 80 18.11 25.88 31.63
CA LEU A 80 17.99 24.83 30.62
C LEU A 80 18.27 23.42 31.16
N ASN A 81 19.13 23.31 32.18
CA ASN A 81 19.66 22.02 32.64
C ASN A 81 18.80 21.35 33.72
N GLU A 82 17.86 22.06 34.36
CA GLU A 82 17.10 21.52 35.51
C GLU A 82 15.72 20.96 35.13
N GLU A 83 15.17 21.29 33.95
CA GLU A 83 13.81 20.90 33.54
C GLU A 83 13.73 20.00 32.28
N PHE A 84 14.79 19.88 31.47
CA PHE A 84 14.75 19.11 30.21
C PHE A 84 15.99 18.24 30.01
N ASP A 85 15.79 16.93 29.88
CA ASP A 85 16.85 15.97 29.59
C ASP A 85 17.12 15.93 28.07
N PHE A 86 18.03 16.80 27.63
CA PHE A 86 18.47 16.88 26.24
C PHE A 86 19.16 15.60 25.75
N GLU A 87 19.86 14.87 26.63
CA GLU A 87 20.55 13.64 26.24
C GLU A 87 19.54 12.54 25.92
N GLN A 88 18.59 12.31 26.84
CA GLN A 88 17.50 11.37 26.61
C GLN A 88 16.68 11.77 25.38
N HIS A 89 16.31 13.05 25.25
CA HIS A 89 15.52 13.52 24.11
C HIS A 89 16.22 13.29 22.77
N ASN A 90 17.53 13.57 22.69
CA ASN A 90 18.32 13.34 21.50
C ASN A 90 18.48 11.85 21.18
N GLN A 91 18.54 11.00 22.22
CA GLN A 91 18.56 9.54 22.04
C GLN A 91 17.24 9.03 21.43
N GLU A 92 16.10 9.49 21.93
CA GLU A 92 14.78 9.13 21.38
C GLU A 92 14.65 9.52 19.90
N ILE A 93 15.13 10.71 19.51
CA ILE A 93 15.14 11.12 18.10
C ILE A 93 16.01 10.17 17.27
N LYS A 94 17.20 9.78 17.74
CA LYS A 94 18.07 8.82 17.02
C LYS A 94 17.38 7.47 16.80
N GLU A 95 16.67 6.96 17.80
CA GLU A 95 15.93 5.71 17.66
C GLU A 95 14.83 5.80 16.60
N ILE A 96 14.13 6.94 16.51
CA ILE A 96 13.12 7.17 15.47
C ILE A 96 13.79 7.27 14.09
N VAL A 97 14.92 7.97 13.99
CA VAL A 97 15.72 8.07 12.76
C VAL A 97 16.15 6.68 12.27
N GLU A 98 16.61 5.80 13.15
CA GLU A 98 16.99 4.42 12.81
C GLU A 98 15.80 3.58 12.33
N LYS A 99 14.62 3.76 12.94
CA LYS A 99 13.39 3.09 12.50
C LYS A 99 12.96 3.58 11.11
N TYR A 100 13.04 4.89 10.85
CA TYR A 100 12.74 5.47 9.55
C TYR A 100 13.72 4.98 8.47
N GLU A 101 15.01 4.87 8.79
CA GLU A 101 16.05 4.38 7.87
C GLU A 101 15.86 2.93 7.41
N LYS A 102 15.13 2.13 8.20
CA LYS A 102 14.79 0.72 7.85
C LYS A 102 13.58 0.60 6.93
N THR A 103 12.84 1.69 6.69
CA THR A 103 11.73 1.69 5.73
C THR A 103 12.27 1.77 4.30
N TRP A 104 11.43 1.46 3.31
CA TRP A 104 11.83 1.63 1.92
C TRP A 104 11.89 3.12 1.53
N LEU A 105 13.10 3.65 1.41
CA LEU A 105 13.33 5.01 0.91
C LEU A 105 13.43 5.06 -0.63
N THR A 106 12.69 5.97 -1.24
CA THR A 106 12.86 6.39 -2.63
C THR A 106 14.17 7.18 -2.81
N PRO A 107 14.72 7.30 -4.03
CA PRO A 107 15.93 8.08 -4.26
C PRO A 107 15.83 9.55 -3.80
N LYS A 108 14.64 10.15 -3.91
CA LYS A 108 14.37 11.51 -3.44
C LYS A 108 14.40 11.59 -1.91
N GLU A 109 13.72 10.65 -1.24
CA GLU A 109 13.73 10.56 0.22
C GLU A 109 15.14 10.35 0.75
N THR A 110 15.92 9.43 0.17
CA THR A 110 17.31 9.17 0.58
C THR A 110 18.15 10.45 0.58
N THR A 111 17.99 11.29 -0.44
CA THR A 111 18.73 12.54 -0.55
C THR A 111 18.33 13.54 0.54
N ILE A 112 17.01 13.73 0.74
CA ILE A 112 16.48 14.68 1.73
C ILE A 112 16.76 14.18 3.16
N PHE A 113 16.59 12.89 3.40
CA PHE A 113 16.84 12.25 4.69
C PHE A 113 18.31 12.32 5.08
N LYS A 114 19.24 12.16 4.12
CA LYS A 114 20.68 12.38 4.38
C LYS A 114 20.93 13.81 4.87
N ARG A 115 20.29 14.82 4.28
CA ARG A 115 20.39 16.21 4.74
C ARG A 115 19.78 16.38 6.13
N LEU A 116 18.62 15.77 6.39
CA LEU A 116 17.99 15.78 7.71
C LEU A 116 18.93 15.22 8.78
N LYS A 117 19.58 14.07 8.54
CA LYS A 117 20.55 13.48 9.48
C LYS A 117 21.71 14.43 9.79
N THR A 118 22.23 15.15 8.78
CA THR A 118 23.27 16.16 8.99
C THR A 118 22.77 17.32 9.85
N VAL A 119 21.57 17.83 9.58
CA VAL A 119 20.96 18.91 10.37
C VAL A 119 20.73 18.48 11.82
N LEU A 120 20.16 17.29 12.04
CA LEU A 120 19.96 16.73 13.39
C LEU A 120 21.28 16.56 14.14
N SER A 121 22.33 16.09 13.48
CA SER A 121 23.66 15.97 14.09
C SER A 121 24.23 17.32 14.52
N SER A 122 24.01 18.37 13.70
CA SER A 122 24.38 19.75 14.06
C SER A 122 23.57 20.24 15.26
N MET A 123 22.27 19.94 15.31
CA MET A 123 21.42 20.32 16.44
C MET A 123 21.89 19.66 17.74
N PHE A 124 22.22 18.37 17.72
CA PHE A 124 22.74 17.66 18.90
C PHE A 124 24.08 18.24 19.39
N ALA A 125 24.94 18.66 18.46
CA ALA A 125 26.20 19.32 18.81
C ALA A 125 26.00 20.72 19.41
N ILE A 126 24.98 21.45 18.97
CA ILE A 126 24.59 22.74 19.56
C ILE A 126 24.02 22.51 20.96
N ASP A 127 23.12 21.54 21.13
CA ASP A 127 22.55 21.19 22.44
C ASP A 127 23.67 20.90 23.45
N ALA A 128 24.66 20.08 23.08
CA ALA A 128 25.81 19.79 23.94
C ALA A 128 26.65 21.02 24.31
N GLN A 129 26.81 21.98 23.39
CA GLN A 129 27.54 23.23 23.68
C GLN A 129 26.78 24.12 24.66
N VAL A 130 25.47 24.26 24.45
CA VAL A 130 24.58 25.05 25.32
C VAL A 130 24.56 24.49 26.74
N LEU A 131 24.48 23.16 26.90
CA LEU A 131 24.47 22.49 28.21
C LEU A 131 25.78 22.68 29.00
N ASN A 132 26.91 22.75 28.29
CA ASN A 132 28.24 22.84 28.90
C ASN A 132 28.59 24.26 29.42
N GLY A 133 27.76 25.28 29.16
CA GLY A 133 27.73 26.54 29.91
C GLY A 133 28.99 27.42 29.93
N GLN A 134 30.04 27.11 29.15
CA GLN A 134 31.33 27.82 29.19
C GLN A 134 31.46 28.98 28.19
N GLN A 135 30.42 29.29 27.44
CA GLN A 135 30.49 30.25 26.33
C GLN A 135 30.19 31.69 26.75
N LYS A 136 30.93 32.64 26.16
CA LYS A 136 30.73 34.08 26.39
C LYS A 136 29.34 34.50 25.90
N GLU A 137 28.81 35.60 26.44
CA GLU A 137 27.46 36.11 26.12
C GLU A 137 27.22 36.32 24.60
N ILE A 138 28.24 36.81 23.87
CA ILE A 138 28.19 36.98 22.40
C ILE A 138 28.15 35.62 21.67
N GLU A 139 28.86 34.61 22.19
CA GLU A 139 28.87 33.26 21.63
C GLU A 139 27.52 32.55 21.87
N GLN A 140 26.89 32.77 23.02
CA GLN A 140 25.54 32.28 23.32
C GLN A 140 24.49 32.85 22.36
N ALA A 141 24.51 34.15 22.06
CA ALA A 141 23.58 34.76 21.11
C ALA A 141 23.72 34.17 19.69
N HIS A 142 24.95 33.89 19.25
CA HIS A 142 25.21 33.23 17.97
C HIS A 142 24.68 31.79 17.95
N LEU A 143 24.84 31.04 19.05
CA LEU A 143 24.35 29.66 19.16
C LEU A 143 22.83 29.58 19.16
N ILE A 144 22.15 30.50 19.85
CA ILE A 144 20.68 30.61 19.85
C ILE A 144 20.17 30.85 18.43
N LYS A 145 20.77 31.81 17.70
CA LYS A 145 20.39 32.09 16.30
C LYS A 145 20.65 30.89 15.39
N THR A 146 21.78 30.22 15.57
CA THR A 146 22.14 29.03 14.81
C THR A 146 21.14 27.90 15.08
N SER A 147 20.77 27.68 16.35
CA SER A 147 19.79 26.69 16.78
C SER A 147 18.44 26.92 16.08
N ALA A 148 17.91 28.15 16.13
CA ALA A 148 16.66 28.51 15.44
C ALA A 148 16.71 28.19 13.94
N SER A 149 17.78 28.61 13.25
CA SER A 149 17.93 28.32 11.82
C SER A 149 18.03 26.83 11.51
N THR A 150 18.67 26.03 12.37
CA THR A 150 18.75 24.58 12.18
C THR A 150 17.41 23.88 12.44
N THR A 151 16.63 24.39 13.40
CA THR A 151 15.27 23.91 13.69
C THR A 151 14.33 24.17 12.51
N ASP A 152 14.35 25.39 11.96
CA ASP A 152 13.56 25.74 10.77
C ASP A 152 13.90 24.84 9.57
N GLU A 153 15.20 24.59 9.36
CA GLU A 153 15.63 23.68 8.30
C GLU A 153 15.15 22.25 8.54
N ALA A 154 15.23 21.75 9.77
CA ALA A 154 14.75 20.41 10.11
C ALA A 154 13.25 20.26 9.85
N PHE A 155 12.43 21.23 10.25
CA PHE A 155 10.99 21.23 9.97
C PHE A 155 10.68 21.29 8.47
N ALA A 156 11.42 22.11 7.71
CA ALA A 156 11.26 22.17 6.26
C ALA A 156 11.60 20.83 5.58
N LEU A 157 12.64 20.13 6.07
CA LEU A 157 13.03 18.81 5.55
C LEU A 157 12.00 17.73 5.92
N LEU A 158 11.50 17.72 7.16
CA LEU A 158 10.43 16.81 7.59
C LEU A 158 9.15 17.02 6.77
N SER A 159 8.77 18.28 6.54
CA SER A 159 7.62 18.61 5.68
C SER A 159 7.82 18.10 4.24
N LYS A 160 9.02 18.28 3.67
CA LYS A 160 9.34 17.73 2.33
C LYS A 160 9.24 16.21 2.27
N LEU A 161 9.71 15.51 3.30
CA LEU A 161 9.60 14.05 3.39
C LEU A 161 8.14 13.61 3.49
N SER A 162 7.33 14.27 4.33
CA SER A 162 5.89 13.98 4.47
C SER A 162 5.11 14.22 3.17
N ILE A 163 5.43 15.29 2.43
CA ILE A 163 4.86 15.52 1.09
C ILE A 163 5.19 14.35 0.15
N ILE A 164 6.40 13.80 0.20
CA ILE A 164 6.74 12.62 -0.61
C ILE A 164 5.93 11.39 -0.17
N GLN A 165 5.73 11.17 1.14
CA GLN A 165 4.89 10.06 1.62
C GLN A 165 3.48 10.12 1.07
N THR A 166 2.85 11.31 1.06
CA THR A 166 1.49 11.47 0.50
C THR A 166 1.45 11.23 -1.01
N ALA A 167 2.50 11.64 -1.74
CA ALA A 167 2.61 11.42 -3.18
C ALA A 167 2.77 9.92 -3.52
N GLU A 168 3.66 9.21 -2.83
CA GLU A 168 3.87 7.77 -2.99
C GLU A 168 2.63 6.98 -2.57
N GLY A 169 1.98 7.35 -1.47
CA GLY A 169 0.70 6.77 -1.05
C GLY A 169 -0.41 6.94 -2.09
N SER A 170 -0.47 8.09 -2.77
CA SER A 170 -1.40 8.34 -3.88
C SER A 170 -1.12 7.42 -5.09
N ILE A 171 0.15 7.18 -5.41
CA ILE A 171 0.55 6.25 -6.48
C ILE A 171 0.07 4.83 -6.15
N ILE A 172 0.34 4.35 -4.94
CA ILE A 172 -0.11 3.02 -4.49
C ILE A 172 -1.64 2.90 -4.53
N ARG A 173 -2.35 3.92 -4.06
CA ARG A 173 -3.82 3.98 -4.11
C ARG A 173 -4.35 3.91 -5.54
N SER A 174 -3.75 4.67 -6.46
CA SER A 174 -4.14 4.69 -7.87
C SER A 174 -3.92 3.33 -8.54
N GLN A 175 -2.78 2.69 -8.27
CA GLN A 175 -2.47 1.35 -8.76
C GLN A 175 -3.43 0.29 -8.21
N SER A 176 -3.72 0.34 -6.91
CA SER A 176 -4.67 -0.55 -6.24
C SER A 176 -6.08 -0.43 -6.84
N LYS A 177 -6.54 0.81 -7.08
CA LYS A 177 -7.83 1.06 -7.74
C LYS A 177 -7.89 0.47 -9.14
N LYS A 178 -6.82 0.59 -9.93
CA LYS A 178 -6.75 -0.02 -11.27
C LYS A 178 -6.85 -1.53 -11.20
N ILE A 179 -6.17 -2.18 -10.26
CA ILE A 179 -6.24 -3.64 -10.06
C ILE A 179 -7.69 -4.04 -9.74
N LEU A 180 -8.33 -3.36 -8.78
CA LEU A 180 -9.72 -3.62 -8.40
C LEU A 180 -10.70 -3.46 -9.56
N LEU A 181 -10.61 -2.38 -10.33
CA LEU A 181 -11.51 -2.13 -11.47
C LEU A 181 -11.37 -3.21 -12.55
N VAL A 182 -10.15 -3.66 -12.84
CA VAL A 182 -9.92 -4.75 -13.79
C VAL A 182 -10.52 -6.05 -13.27
N ASN A 183 -10.32 -6.40 -11.99
CA ASN A 183 -10.89 -7.61 -11.39
C ASN A 183 -12.42 -7.62 -11.46
N ILE A 184 -13.06 -6.52 -11.07
CA ILE A 184 -14.53 -6.41 -11.08
C ILE A 184 -15.06 -6.59 -12.50
N SER A 185 -14.44 -5.93 -13.49
CA SER A 185 -14.84 -6.05 -14.89
C SER A 185 -14.68 -7.48 -15.42
N SER A 186 -13.53 -8.12 -15.14
CA SER A 186 -13.27 -9.50 -15.53
C SER A 186 -14.25 -10.50 -14.87
N SER A 187 -14.55 -10.32 -13.58
CA SER A 187 -15.48 -11.18 -12.84
C SER A 187 -16.92 -11.07 -13.37
N GLN A 188 -17.38 -9.86 -13.72
CA GLN A 188 -18.70 -9.66 -14.33
C GLN A 188 -18.82 -10.34 -15.70
N PHE A 189 -17.77 -10.26 -16.51
CA PHE A 189 -17.73 -10.94 -17.80
C PHE A 189 -17.75 -12.47 -17.65
N GLU A 190 -17.01 -13.01 -16.67
CA GLU A 190 -17.01 -14.43 -16.36
C GLU A 190 -18.41 -14.91 -15.91
N MET A 191 -19.07 -14.17 -15.02
CA MET A 191 -20.45 -14.44 -14.59
C MET A 191 -21.42 -14.48 -15.78
N ALA A 192 -21.32 -13.52 -16.71
CA ALA A 192 -22.17 -13.49 -17.89
C ALA A 192 -21.97 -14.74 -18.77
N ILE A 193 -20.72 -15.16 -18.98
CA ILE A 193 -20.38 -16.38 -19.72
C ILE A 193 -20.96 -17.62 -19.04
N LEU A 194 -20.81 -17.74 -17.72
CA LEU A 194 -21.33 -18.88 -16.95
C LEU A 194 -22.86 -18.99 -17.03
N VAL A 195 -23.58 -17.86 -16.99
CA VAL A 195 -25.04 -17.84 -17.15
C VAL A 195 -25.45 -18.31 -18.55
N ILE A 196 -24.80 -17.81 -19.60
CA ILE A 196 -25.08 -18.23 -20.99
C ILE A 196 -24.89 -19.74 -21.14
N ILE A 197 -23.83 -20.29 -20.53
CA ILE A 197 -23.55 -21.72 -20.57
C ILE A 197 -24.59 -22.54 -19.82
N ALA A 198 -24.99 -22.10 -18.62
CA ALA A 198 -26.02 -22.78 -17.85
C ALA A 198 -27.32 -22.90 -18.68
N LEU A 199 -27.70 -21.83 -19.37
CA LEU A 199 -28.86 -21.82 -20.27
C LEU A 199 -28.69 -22.77 -21.47
N LEU A 200 -27.51 -22.77 -22.12
CA LEU A 200 -27.23 -23.67 -23.23
C LEU A 200 -27.30 -25.14 -22.82
N ILE A 201 -26.73 -25.49 -21.68
CA ILE A 201 -26.81 -26.85 -21.11
C ILE A 201 -28.28 -27.23 -20.88
N GLN A 202 -29.07 -26.32 -20.28
CA GLN A 202 -30.48 -26.56 -20.00
C GLN A 202 -31.27 -26.86 -21.29
N ILE A 203 -31.08 -26.06 -22.34
CA ILE A 203 -31.71 -26.28 -23.66
C ILE A 203 -31.31 -27.65 -24.23
N LEU A 204 -30.02 -28.00 -24.18
CA LEU A 204 -29.50 -29.26 -24.72
C LEU A 204 -30.09 -30.49 -24.00
N VAL A 205 -30.19 -30.41 -22.65
CA VAL A 205 -30.76 -31.47 -21.82
C VAL A 205 -32.25 -31.66 -22.14
N PHE A 206 -33.04 -30.59 -22.25
CA PHE A 206 -34.47 -30.68 -22.59
C PHE A 206 -34.69 -31.23 -24.01
N ALA A 207 -33.91 -30.78 -25.00
CA ALA A 207 -33.99 -31.30 -26.37
C ALA A 207 -33.67 -32.81 -26.43
N SER A 208 -32.73 -33.29 -25.60
CA SER A 208 -32.39 -34.72 -25.57
C SER A 208 -33.49 -35.62 -24.99
N LYS A 209 -34.32 -35.10 -24.06
CA LYS A 209 -35.44 -35.85 -23.45
C LYS A 209 -36.61 -36.06 -24.41
N SER A 210 -36.84 -35.15 -25.38
CA SER A 210 -37.99 -35.25 -26.30
C SER A 210 -37.83 -36.30 -27.41
N LEU A 211 -36.67 -36.95 -27.54
CA LEU A 211 -36.37 -37.95 -28.57
C LEU A 211 -36.63 -39.40 -28.13
N GLN A 212 -37.19 -39.62 -26.93
CA GLN A 212 -37.69 -40.94 -26.54
C GLN A 212 -39.04 -41.21 -27.22
N LEU A 213 -39.01 -41.65 -28.49
CA LEU A 213 -40.20 -42.12 -29.20
C LEU A 213 -40.78 -43.37 -28.49
N PRO A 214 -42.13 -43.47 -28.34
CA PRO A 214 -42.74 -44.65 -27.75
C PRO A 214 -42.43 -45.88 -28.61
N LYS A 215 -41.93 -46.94 -27.95
CA LYS A 215 -41.69 -48.25 -28.53
C LYS A 215 -42.98 -48.73 -29.22
N PRO A 216 -42.98 -49.05 -30.54
CA PRO A 216 -44.20 -49.53 -31.18
C PRO A 216 -44.59 -50.86 -30.53
N SER A 217 -45.78 -50.86 -29.91
CA SER A 217 -46.45 -52.05 -29.41
C SER A 217 -46.74 -52.97 -30.59
N ASN A 218 -45.88 -53.96 -30.80
CA ASN A 218 -46.11 -55.03 -31.74
C ASN A 218 -47.28 -55.90 -31.24
N ARG A 219 -48.51 -55.56 -31.62
CA ARG A 219 -49.63 -56.51 -31.55
C ARG A 219 -49.68 -57.26 -32.86
N SER A 220 -49.00 -58.40 -32.87
CA SER A 220 -49.22 -59.45 -33.85
C SER A 220 -50.66 -59.94 -33.73
N HIS A 221 -51.50 -59.57 -34.69
CA HIS A 221 -52.62 -60.42 -35.06
C HIS A 221 -52.04 -61.58 -35.86
N LEU A 222 -52.37 -62.83 -35.47
CA LEU A 222 -52.72 -63.92 -36.38
C LEU A 222 -53.16 -65.16 -35.58
N ASN A 223 -54.34 -65.64 -35.99
CA ASN A 223 -55.16 -66.79 -35.58
C ASN A 223 -56.01 -66.65 -34.31
#